data_AF-A0A0F9IYW8-F1
#
_entry.id   AF-A0A0F9IYW8-F1
#
_cell.length_a   1.000
_cell.length_b   1.000
_cell.length_c   1.000
_cell.angle_alpha   90.00
_cell.angle_beta   90.00
_cell.angle_gamma   90.00
#
_symmetry.space_group_name_H-M   'P 1'
#
loop_
_entity.id
_entity.type
_entity.pdbx_description
1 polymer ?
#
loop_
_entity_poly.entity_id
_entity_poly.type
_entity_poly.pdbx_seq_one_letter_code
_entity_poly.pdbx_strand_id
1 'polypeptide(L)'
;MKGYTILGCDGRQDDGFKTCSGVRNIILDLEKIEASENYLELIKYLDKVPKIFDGPCFKPHIISNAICKMYEMGYISDKLHQYIAHFYGMHRLCGLILECCPKEK
;
A
#
# COMPACT_ATOMS: atom_id res chain seq x y z
N MET A 1 -4.67 8.16 13.98
CA MET A 1 -5.70 8.10 12.89
C MET A 1 -6.18 6.66 12.73
N LYS A 2 -7.49 6.41 12.60
CA LYS A 2 -8.02 5.06 12.38
C LYS A 2 -8.17 4.76 10.90
N GLY A 3 -7.30 3.92 10.36
CA GLY A 3 -7.33 3.57 8.94
C GLY A 3 -6.38 2.43 8.60
N TYR A 4 -6.56 1.90 7.40
CA TYR A 4 -5.72 0.86 6.81
C TYR A 4 -4.92 1.43 5.66
N THR A 5 -3.63 1.11 5.60
CA THR A 5 -2.89 1.24 4.34
C THR A 5 -3.17 0.00 3.51
N ILE A 6 -3.64 0.23 2.29
CA ILE A 6 -3.99 -0.82 1.33
C ILE A 6 -3.01 -0.76 0.17
N LEU A 7 -2.46 -1.92 -0.18
CA LEU A 7 -1.76 -2.13 -1.45
C LEU A 7 -2.67 -2.94 -2.38
N GLY A 8 -2.87 -2.45 -3.60
CA GLY A 8 -3.77 -3.08 -4.54
C GLY A 8 -3.40 -2.88 -6.00
N CYS A 9 -4.33 -3.27 -6.88
CA CYS A 9 -4.28 -2.97 -8.29
C CYS A 9 -5.66 -2.61 -8.86
N ASP A 10 -5.69 -1.83 -9.95
CA ASP A 10 -6.92 -1.36 -10.61
C ASP A 10 -7.55 -2.43 -11.51
N GLY A 11 -6.86 -3.56 -11.68
CA GLY A 11 -7.27 -4.64 -12.56
C GLY A 11 -6.75 -4.45 -13.98
N ARG A 12 -7.13 -5.37 -14.86
CA ARG A 12 -6.68 -5.37 -16.25
C ARG A 12 -7.69 -6.06 -17.14
N GLN A 13 -7.88 -5.47 -18.31
CA GLN A 13 -8.66 -6.01 -19.40
C GLN A 13 -7.88 -5.83 -20.70
N ASP A 14 -7.77 -6.91 -21.47
CA ASP A 14 -7.06 -6.95 -22.75
C ASP A 14 -8.07 -7.43 -23.79
N ASP A 15 -8.36 -6.61 -24.82
CA ASP A 15 -9.28 -6.94 -25.91
C ASP A 15 -10.66 -7.47 -25.46
N GLY A 16 -11.22 -6.89 -24.40
CA GLY A 16 -12.51 -7.33 -23.84
C GLY A 16 -12.42 -8.50 -22.85
N PHE A 17 -11.27 -9.17 -22.77
CA PHE A 17 -11.04 -10.25 -21.82
C PHE A 17 -10.50 -9.72 -20.49
N LYS A 18 -11.24 -9.98 -19.40
CA LYS A 18 -10.88 -9.52 -18.05
C LYS A 18 -9.84 -10.44 -17.41
N THR A 19 -8.58 -10.00 -17.34
CA THR A 19 -7.47 -10.76 -16.75
C THR A 19 -7.32 -10.54 -15.25
N CYS A 20 -7.73 -9.37 -14.73
CA CYS A 20 -7.75 -9.09 -13.30
C CYS A 20 -8.91 -8.15 -12.93
N SER A 21 -9.63 -8.47 -11.85
CA SER A 21 -10.73 -7.65 -11.32
C SER A 21 -10.31 -6.53 -10.37
N GLY A 22 -9.01 -6.35 -10.17
CA GLY A 22 -8.47 -5.56 -9.08
C GLY A 22 -8.39 -6.37 -7.79
N VAL A 23 -7.40 -6.06 -6.98
CA VAL A 23 -7.13 -6.72 -5.69
C VAL A 23 -6.80 -5.64 -4.68
N ARG A 24 -7.27 -5.78 -3.44
CA ARG A 24 -7.01 -4.86 -2.33
C ARG A 24 -6.49 -5.67 -1.14
N ASN A 25 -5.27 -5.40 -0.69
CA ASN A 25 -4.66 -6.07 0.47
C ASN A 25 -4.36 -5.04 1.55
N ILE A 26 -4.85 -5.28 2.77
CA ILE A 26 -4.43 -4.49 3.93
C ILE A 26 -2.98 -4.87 4.24
N ILE A 27 -2.08 -3.90 4.18
CA ILE A 27 -0.66 -4.10 4.50
C ILE A 27 -0.28 -3.47 5.83
N LEU A 28 -1.10 -2.55 6.36
CA LEU A 28 -0.86 -1.89 7.63
C LEU A 28 -2.16 -1.42 8.28
N ASP A 29 -2.31 -1.61 9.59
CA ASP A 29 -3.38 -1.04 10.41
C ASP A 29 -2.80 0.13 11.23
N LEU A 30 -3.16 1.36 10.87
CA LEU A 30 -2.59 2.58 11.47
C LEU A 30 -2.98 2.75 12.93
N GLU A 31 -4.07 2.13 13.39
CA GLU A 31 -4.49 2.17 14.80
C GLU A 31 -3.60 1.26 15.66
N LYS A 32 -3.21 0.09 15.14
CA LYS A 32 -2.37 -0.87 15.88
C LYS A 32 -0.94 -0.38 16.10
N ILE A 33 -0.47 0.53 15.26
CA ILE A 33 0.90 1.05 15.33
C ILE A 33 0.98 2.46 15.92
N GLU A 34 -0.14 3.05 16.35
CA GLU A 34 -0.21 4.44 16.83
C GLU A 34 0.68 4.70 18.06
N ALA A 35 0.90 3.68 18.90
CA ALA A 35 1.77 3.76 20.07
C ALA A 35 3.27 3.52 19.78
N SER A 36 3.64 3.23 18.53
CA SER A 36 5.04 2.98 18.17
C SER A 36 5.86 4.27 18.04
N GLU A 37 7.14 4.22 18.41
CA GLU A 37 8.06 5.36 18.39
C GLU A 37 8.15 6.04 17.01
N ASN A 38 8.15 5.24 15.94
CA ASN A 38 8.31 5.70 14.56
C ASN A 38 6.98 6.12 13.90
N TYR A 39 5.85 6.08 14.61
CA TYR A 39 4.53 6.29 14.03
C TYR A 39 4.40 7.65 13.36
N LEU A 40 4.79 8.71 14.07
CA LEU A 40 4.67 10.08 13.56
C LEU A 40 5.58 10.32 12.35
N GLU A 41 6.75 9.69 12.30
CA GLU A 41 7.64 9.76 11.13
C GLU A 41 6.99 9.08 9.92
N LEU A 42 6.44 7.88 10.12
CA LEU A 42 5.74 7.17 9.04
C LEU A 42 4.56 7.99 8.51
N ILE A 43 3.70 8.52 9.39
CA ILE A 43 2.53 9.31 8.97
C ILE A 43 2.98 10.54 8.18
N LYS A 44 4.00 11.27 8.64
CA LYS A 44 4.55 12.42 7.89
C LYS A 44 5.11 12.00 6.53
N TYR A 45 5.76 10.84 6.45
CA TYR A 45 6.26 10.32 5.18
C TYR A 45 5.11 9.99 4.23
N LEU A 46 4.10 9.25 4.70
CA LEU A 46 2.92 8.84 3.92
C LEU A 46 2.09 10.03 3.45
N ASP A 47 2.05 11.11 4.24
CA ASP A 47 1.39 12.37 3.89
C ASP A 47 2.15 13.17 2.82
N LYS A 48 3.49 13.21 2.89
CA LYS A 48 4.29 14.07 2.00
C LYS A 48 4.68 13.41 0.68
N VAL A 49 5.01 12.12 0.71
CA VAL A 49 5.65 11.43 -0.41
C VAL A 49 4.61 10.73 -1.28
N PRO A 50 3.89 9.69 -0.82
CA PRO A 50 2.82 9.10 -1.60
C PRO A 50 1.49 9.86 -1.49
N LYS A 51 1.33 10.77 -0.52
CA LYS A 51 0.12 11.59 -0.31
C LYS A 51 -1.16 10.75 -0.18
N ILE A 52 -1.07 9.60 0.49
CA ILE A 52 -2.18 8.63 0.54
C ILE A 52 -3.40 9.12 1.33
N PHE A 53 -3.28 10.24 2.05
CA PHE A 53 -4.37 10.88 2.78
C PHE A 53 -5.15 11.88 1.91
N ASP A 54 -4.56 12.37 0.81
CA ASP A 54 -5.25 13.21 -0.18
C ASP A 54 -5.98 12.34 -1.23
N GLY A 55 -5.53 11.09 -1.43
CA GLY A 55 -6.11 10.13 -2.35
C GLY A 55 -5.16 8.98 -2.69
N PRO A 56 -5.54 8.05 -3.58
CA PRO A 56 -4.70 6.91 -3.94
C PRO A 56 -3.46 7.34 -4.72
N CYS A 57 -2.33 6.70 -4.44
CA CYS A 57 -1.09 6.83 -5.18
C CYS A 57 -0.97 5.71 -6.23
N PHE A 58 -0.77 6.09 -7.50
CA PHE A 58 -0.67 5.15 -8.64
C PHE A 58 0.75 5.04 -9.21
N LYS A 59 1.73 5.74 -8.63
CA LYS A 59 3.11 5.82 -9.15
C LYS A 59 3.95 4.65 -8.62
N PRO A 60 4.32 3.64 -9.44
CA PRO A 60 4.92 2.40 -8.93
C PRO A 60 6.20 2.58 -8.10
N HIS A 61 7.08 3.51 -8.51
CA HIS A 61 8.31 3.80 -7.77
C HIS A 61 8.03 4.44 -6.40
N ILE A 62 7.02 5.32 -6.30
CA ILE A 62 6.61 5.92 -5.02
C ILE A 62 5.99 4.87 -4.12
N ILE A 63 5.13 4.00 -4.66
CA ILE A 63 4.53 2.89 -3.93
C ILE A 63 5.64 1.97 -3.39
N SER A 64 6.59 1.57 -4.23
CA SER A 64 7.72 0.73 -3.82
C SER A 64 8.54 1.38 -2.70
N ASN A 65 8.86 2.68 -2.82
CA ASN A 65 9.59 3.40 -1.78
C ASN A 65 8.82 3.45 -0.46
N ALA A 66 7.49 3.62 -0.51
CA ALA A 66 6.66 3.59 0.68
C ALA A 66 6.65 2.20 1.35
N ILE A 67 6.58 1.12 0.57
CA ILE A 67 6.71 -0.26 1.09
C ILE A 67 8.08 -0.45 1.74
N CYS A 68 9.17 -0.06 1.07
CA CYS A 68 10.52 -0.16 1.63
C CYS A 68 10.64 0.64 2.93
N LYS A 69 10.12 1.86 3.00
CA LYS A 69 10.13 2.67 4.21
C LYS A 69 9.35 2.02 5.36
N MET A 70 8.17 1.47 5.08
CA MET A 70 7.39 0.72 6.07
C MET A 70 8.12 -0.55 6.55
N TYR A 71 8.83 -1.23 5.66
CA TYR A 71 9.66 -2.39 5.99
C TYR A 71 10.88 -2.01 6.84
N GLU A 72 11.64 -0.99 6.43
CA GLU A 72 12.80 -0.45 7.18
C GLU A 72 12.43 0.01 8.59
N MET A 73 11.22 0.54 8.77
CA MET A 73 10.70 0.96 10.07
C MET A 73 10.12 -0.19 10.92
N GLY A 74 10.14 -1.42 10.41
CA GLY A 74 9.69 -2.62 11.11
C GLY A 74 8.17 -2.85 11.12
N TYR A 75 7.40 -2.12 10.31
CA TYR A 75 5.94 -2.26 10.24
C TYR A 75 5.48 -3.39 9.31
N ILE A 76 6.33 -3.79 8.37
CA ILE A 76 6.10 -4.92 7.47
C ILE A 76 7.10 -6.02 7.83
N SER A 77 6.63 -7.25 8.00
CA SER A 77 7.50 -8.41 8.24
C SER A 77 8.17 -8.89 6.95
N ASP A 78 9.29 -9.60 7.06
CA ASP A 78 9.98 -10.22 5.90
C ASP A 78 9.04 -11.06 5.03
N LYS A 79 8.17 -11.85 5.69
CA LYS A 79 7.19 -12.70 5.01
C LYS A 79 6.19 -11.88 4.20
N LEU A 80 5.66 -10.79 4.78
CA LEU A 80 4.74 -9.92 4.06
C LEU A 80 5.45 -9.18 2.92
N HIS A 81 6.68 -8.72 3.15
CA HIS A 81 7.48 -8.06 2.12
C HIS A 81 7.74 -8.98 0.90
N GLN A 82 8.03 -10.27 1.13
CA GLN A 82 8.16 -11.26 0.06
C GLN A 82 6.85 -11.45 -0.74
N TYR A 83 5.70 -11.49 -0.05
CA TYR A 83 4.40 -11.57 -0.75
C TYR A 83 4.10 -10.30 -1.55
N ILE A 84 4.49 -9.12 -1.07
CA ILE A 84 4.37 -7.87 -1.82
C ILE A 84 5.22 -7.91 -3.09
N ALA A 85 6.46 -8.41 -3.01
CA ALA A 85 7.32 -8.58 -4.18
C ALA A 85 6.71 -9.54 -5.21
N HIS A 86 6.12 -10.65 -4.75
CA HIS A 86 5.40 -11.58 -5.63
C HIS A 86 4.16 -10.93 -6.26
N PHE A 87 3.40 -10.16 -5.48
CA PHE A 87 2.26 -9.39 -5.96
C PHE A 87 2.66 -8.42 -7.08
N TYR A 88 3.77 -7.69 -6.95
CA TYR A 88 4.28 -6.83 -8.02
C TYR A 88 4.62 -7.60 -9.29
N GLY A 89 5.23 -8.77 -9.17
CA GLY A 89 5.52 -9.63 -10.32
C GLY A 89 4.27 -10.03 -11.09
N MET A 90 3.20 -10.43 -10.38
CA MET A 90 1.94 -10.86 -10.98
C MET A 90 1.12 -9.69 -11.55
N HIS A 91 1.12 -8.55 -10.87
CA HIS A 91 0.25 -7.41 -11.18
C HIS A 91 0.96 -6.25 -11.87
N ARG A 92 2.17 -6.46 -12.42
CA ARG A 92 2.96 -5.43 -13.12
C ARG A 92 2.20 -4.67 -14.23
N LEU A 93 1.17 -5.27 -14.81
CA LEU A 93 0.34 -4.67 -15.88
C LEU A 93 -1.06 -4.25 -15.40
N CYS A 94 -1.40 -4.41 -14.12
CA CYS A 94 -2.74 -4.16 -13.58
C CYS A 94 -2.92 -2.75 -12.97
N GLY A 95 -1.90 -1.88 -13.05
CA GLY A 95 -1.90 -0.57 -12.38
C GLY A 95 -1.83 -0.71 -10.85
N LEU A 96 -0.67 -0.50 -10.26
CA LEU A 96 -0.50 -0.60 -8.80
C LEU A 96 -1.09 0.62 -8.09
N ILE A 97 -1.64 0.39 -6.90
CA ILE A 97 -2.29 1.42 -6.09
C ILE A 97 -1.84 1.27 -4.63
N LEU A 98 -1.54 2.40 -4.00
CA LEU A 98 -1.40 2.51 -2.55
C LEU A 98 -2.37 3.56 -2.04
N GLU A 99 -3.19 3.22 -1.05
CA GLU A 99 -4.19 4.15 -0.52
C GLU A 99 -4.36 3.99 0.99
N CYS A 100 -4.90 5.02 1.64
CA CYS A 100 -5.37 4.95 3.01
C CYS A 100 -6.90 4.87 3.00
N CYS A 101 -7.46 3.78 3.53
CA CYS A 101 -8.90 3.66 3.73
C CYS A 101 -9.24 3.93 5.20
N PRO A 102 -10.21 4.81 5.49
CA PRO A 102 -10.68 5.00 6.86
C PRO A 102 -11.30 3.69 7.37
N LYS A 103 -11.11 3.42 8.66
CA LYS A 103 -11.74 2.27 9.32
C LYS A 103 -13.16 2.72 9.69
N GLU A 104 -14.17 2.14 9.06
CA GLU A 104 -15.57 2.38 9.44
C GLU A 104 -15.76 1.99 10.92
N LYS A 105 -16.50 2.82 11.66
CA LYS A 105 -16.73 2.66 13.10
C LYS A 105 -17.67 1.50 13.40
#